data_AF-A0A3P3DLM1-F1
#
_entry.id   AF-A0A3P3DLM1-F1
#
_cell.length_a   1.000
_cell.length_b   1.000
_cell.length_c   1.000
_cell.angle_alpha   90.00
_cell.angle_beta   90.00
_cell.angle_gamma   90.00
#
_symmetry.space_group_name_H-M   'P 1'
#
loop_
_entity.id
_entity.type
_entity.pdbx_description
1 polymer ?
#
loop_
_entity_poly.entity_id
_entity_poly.type
_entity_poly.pdbx_seq_one_letter_code
_entity_poly.pdbx_strand_id
1 'polypeptide(L)'
;MPFPHRVMADGSFAFHGARGSLTGNRGILHDAAGNPTTARWRHQAWISCTLNQRADRAKLPLTAPGHYTPLFFLDEAVALAAGHRPCALCRRQAFTGFRSAWAAATGLSDRAPEIDRHLHAARLTPKRQPAIREADCAALPDHSIIRSESHMGRLFGDALLPLTAAGYGQPLKRPEGRVLLLTPLPLIRVLQEGYAPALTPAADRASWPDHRG
;
A
#
# COMPACT_ATOMS: atom_id res chain seq x y z
N MET A 1 2.42 18.19 17.81
CA MET A 1 1.33 18.00 16.81
C MET A 1 1.20 16.50 16.53
N PRO A 2 0.01 15.95 16.22
CA PRO A 2 -0.08 14.54 15.84
C PRO A 2 0.82 14.27 14.61
N PHE A 3 1.36 13.08 14.48
CA PHE A 3 2.14 12.71 13.29
C PHE A 3 1.16 12.29 12.18
N PRO A 4 1.19 12.86 10.95
CA PRO A 4 0.32 12.39 9.86
C PRO A 4 0.76 11.00 9.40
N HIS A 5 -0.01 9.98 9.77
CA HIS A 5 0.37 8.57 9.61
C HIS A 5 -0.56 7.77 8.70
N ARG A 6 -1.66 8.36 8.23
CA ARG A 6 -2.53 7.74 7.23
C ARG A 6 -1.91 7.96 5.85
N VAL A 7 -1.61 6.90 5.14
CA VAL A 7 -1.08 6.96 3.77
C VAL A 7 -2.24 6.91 2.79
N MET A 8 -2.26 7.87 1.87
CA MET A 8 -3.24 7.93 0.78
C MET A 8 -2.73 7.15 -0.43
N ALA A 9 -3.59 6.91 -1.42
CA ALA A 9 -3.23 6.12 -2.61
C ALA A 9 -2.11 6.76 -3.45
N ASP A 10 -1.98 8.08 -3.42
CA ASP A 10 -0.86 8.81 -4.03
C ASP A 10 0.40 8.84 -3.13
N GLY A 11 0.41 8.10 -2.02
CA GLY A 11 1.52 8.07 -1.08
C GLY A 11 1.68 9.32 -0.22
N SER A 12 0.76 10.30 -0.32
CA SER A 12 0.66 11.45 0.58
C SER A 12 0.28 11.02 2.01
N PHE A 13 0.53 11.87 3.01
CA PHE A 13 0.24 11.56 4.41
C PHE A 13 -0.84 12.51 4.93
N ALA A 14 -1.84 11.95 5.59
CA ALA A 14 -2.97 12.69 6.15
C ALA A 14 -3.10 12.46 7.65
N PHE A 15 -3.72 13.43 8.32
CA PHE A 15 -4.20 13.28 9.69
C PHE A 15 -5.51 12.51 9.66
N HIS A 16 -5.52 11.32 10.25
CA HIS A 16 -6.73 10.52 10.37
C HIS A 16 -6.60 9.58 11.56
N GLY A 17 -7.64 9.46 12.40
CA GLY A 17 -7.60 8.59 13.58
C GLY A 17 -7.76 7.09 13.29
N ALA A 18 -8.01 6.71 12.03
CA ALA A 18 -8.36 5.34 11.67
C ALA A 18 -7.13 4.60 11.15
N ARG A 19 -6.83 3.46 11.79
CA ARG A 19 -5.68 2.59 11.43
C ARG A 19 -5.92 1.76 10.17
N GLY A 20 -7.18 1.61 9.74
CA GLY A 20 -7.56 0.77 8.61
C GLY A 20 -7.19 -0.69 8.82
N SER A 21 -6.82 -1.40 7.74
CA SER A 21 -6.58 -2.85 7.78
C SER A 21 -5.12 -3.24 7.93
N LEU A 22 -4.19 -2.36 7.56
CA LEU A 22 -2.76 -2.65 7.56
C LEU A 22 -1.95 -1.46 8.08
N THR A 23 -0.78 -1.76 8.65
CA THR A 23 0.27 -0.77 8.94
C THR A 23 1.37 -0.85 7.88
N GLY A 24 2.39 0.01 7.96
CA GLY A 24 3.50 0.01 7.03
C GLY A 24 4.74 0.67 7.58
N ASN A 25 5.83 0.44 6.86
CA ASN A 25 7.14 0.93 7.23
C ASN A 25 7.81 1.64 6.04
N ARG A 26 8.21 2.88 6.27
CA ARG A 26 9.09 3.66 5.38
C ARG A 26 10.33 4.21 6.12
N GLY A 27 10.59 3.72 7.33
CA GLY A 27 11.72 4.09 8.20
C GLY A 27 11.31 5.02 9.33
N ILE A 28 12.31 5.63 9.97
CA ILE A 28 12.12 6.63 11.02
C ILE A 28 11.85 7.99 10.37
N LEU A 29 10.61 8.46 10.47
CA LEU A 29 10.14 9.71 9.85
C LEU A 29 9.92 10.82 10.87
N HIS A 30 10.17 10.53 12.15
CA HIS A 30 10.12 11.49 13.25
C HIS A 30 11.52 11.78 13.81
N ASP A 31 11.69 12.92 14.47
CA ASP A 31 12.91 13.27 15.21
C ASP A 31 12.91 12.66 16.62
N ALA A 32 13.98 12.91 17.40
CA ALA A 32 14.11 12.39 18.76
C ALA A 32 13.05 12.90 19.73
N ALA A 33 12.43 14.06 19.45
CA ALA A 33 11.33 14.64 20.21
C ALA A 33 9.95 14.13 19.73
N GLY A 34 9.92 13.27 18.71
CA GLY A 34 8.70 12.71 18.13
C GLY A 34 8.02 13.60 17.11
N ASN A 35 8.65 14.69 16.67
CA ASN A 35 8.06 15.57 15.65
C ASN A 35 8.27 15.00 14.24
N PRO A 36 7.32 15.19 13.31
CA PRO A 36 7.51 14.78 11.92
C PRO A 36 8.69 15.50 11.25
N THR A 37 9.47 14.76 10.48
CA THR A 37 10.51 15.32 9.61
C THR A 37 9.98 15.55 8.19
N THR A 38 10.75 16.24 7.35
CA THR A 38 10.43 16.39 5.92
C THR A 38 10.64 15.09 5.12
N ALA A 39 11.29 14.07 5.71
CA ALA A 39 11.54 12.81 5.05
C ALA A 39 10.24 12.02 4.84
N ARG A 40 10.02 11.59 3.60
CA ARG A 40 8.87 10.76 3.20
C ARG A 40 9.16 9.25 3.31
N TRP A 41 10.45 8.89 3.33
CA TRP A 41 10.99 7.55 3.54
C TRP A 41 12.49 7.62 3.88
N ARG A 42 13.03 6.54 4.46
CA ARG A 42 14.46 6.35 4.75
C ARG A 42 15.09 5.15 4.03
N HIS A 43 14.28 4.26 3.45
CA HIS A 43 14.75 3.10 2.70
C HIS A 43 13.82 2.75 1.54
N GLN A 44 14.29 1.88 0.64
CA GLN A 44 13.52 1.40 -0.53
C GLN A 44 12.46 0.37 -0.17
N ALA A 45 12.66 -0.38 0.93
CA ALA A 45 11.75 -1.42 1.42
C ALA A 45 10.45 -0.82 1.99
N TRP A 46 9.57 -0.36 1.12
CA TRP A 46 8.24 0.09 1.52
C TRP A 46 7.36 -1.14 1.64
N ILE A 47 7.07 -1.49 2.88
CA ILE A 47 6.33 -2.72 3.18
C ILE A 47 5.01 -2.42 3.87
N SER A 48 3.98 -3.20 3.54
CA SER A 48 2.73 -3.29 4.28
C SER A 48 2.82 -4.43 5.29
N CYS A 49 2.49 -4.14 6.53
CA CYS A 49 2.61 -5.03 7.69
C CYS A 49 1.22 -5.27 8.30
N THR A 50 1.09 -6.41 8.98
CA THR A 50 -0.12 -6.73 9.72
C THR A 50 -0.33 -5.76 10.90
N LEU A 51 -1.59 -5.49 11.23
CA LEU A 51 -1.97 -4.84 12.49
C LEU A 51 -2.13 -5.83 13.65
N ASN A 52 -2.19 -7.14 13.35
CA ASN A 52 -2.27 -8.18 14.37
C ASN A 52 -0.98 -8.18 15.17
N GLN A 53 -1.06 -7.89 16.47
CA GLN A 53 0.11 -7.82 17.32
C GLN A 53 0.64 -9.23 17.60
N ARG A 54 1.96 -9.41 17.59
CA ARG A 54 2.60 -10.65 18.04
C ARG A 54 2.58 -10.68 19.57
N ALA A 55 2.12 -11.75 20.22
CA ALA A 55 1.95 -11.80 21.69
C ALA A 55 3.20 -11.40 22.50
N ASP A 56 4.39 -11.74 22.02
CA ASP A 56 5.66 -11.48 22.70
C ASP A 56 6.26 -10.08 22.39
N ARG A 57 5.51 -9.22 21.68
CA ARG A 57 5.97 -7.87 21.33
C ARG A 57 4.99 -6.83 21.83
N ALA A 58 5.48 -5.85 22.57
CA ALA A 58 4.69 -4.69 22.99
C ALA A 58 4.24 -3.85 21.78
N LYS A 59 3.09 -3.16 21.93
CA LYS A 59 2.64 -2.18 20.94
C LYS A 59 3.65 -1.04 20.87
N LEU A 60 4.11 -0.72 19.66
CA LEU A 60 5.03 0.38 19.43
C LEU A 60 4.27 1.72 19.41
N PRO A 61 4.64 2.72 20.24
CA PRO A 61 4.15 4.08 20.08
C PRO A 61 4.45 4.65 18.69
N LEU A 62 3.61 5.56 18.20
CA LEU A 62 3.72 6.11 16.85
C LEU A 62 5.08 6.78 16.56
N THR A 63 5.65 7.41 17.59
CA THR A 63 6.90 8.18 17.53
C THR A 63 7.88 7.67 18.57
N ALA A 64 8.00 6.35 18.71
CA ALA A 64 8.93 5.71 19.63
C ALA A 64 10.39 6.00 19.19
N PRO A 65 11.21 6.67 20.01
CA PRO A 65 12.57 7.05 19.63
C PRO A 65 13.39 5.85 19.15
N GLY A 66 14.07 5.99 18.02
CA GLY A 66 14.91 4.94 17.44
C GLY A 66 14.14 3.82 16.72
N HIS A 67 12.81 3.90 16.64
CA HIS A 67 11.99 2.93 15.91
C HIS A 67 11.34 3.54 14.67
N TYR A 68 10.96 2.67 13.72
CA TYR A 68 10.26 3.11 12.51
C TYR A 68 8.96 3.82 12.88
N THR A 69 8.54 4.80 12.07
CA THR A 69 7.22 5.42 12.22
C THR A 69 6.16 4.48 11.63
N PRO A 70 5.21 3.95 12.42
CA PRO A 70 4.09 3.20 11.86
C PRO A 70 3.25 4.09 10.94
N LEU A 71 3.07 3.63 9.71
CA LEU A 71 2.12 4.18 8.74
C LEU A 71 0.89 3.31 8.68
N PHE A 72 -0.24 3.83 8.22
CA PHE A 72 -1.52 3.11 8.22
C PHE A 72 -2.23 3.27 6.88
N PHE A 73 -2.84 2.19 6.40
CA PHE A 73 -3.55 2.13 5.13
C PHE A 73 -4.99 1.72 5.36
N LEU A 74 -5.90 2.23 4.52
CA LEU A 74 -7.28 1.74 4.51
C LEU A 74 -7.27 0.20 4.35
N ASP A 75 -6.57 -0.26 3.33
CA ASP A 75 -6.41 -1.66 2.98
C ASP A 75 -5.14 -1.89 2.14
N GLU A 76 -4.95 -3.11 1.63
CA GLU A 76 -3.81 -3.42 0.80
C GLU A 76 -3.86 -2.77 -0.59
N ALA A 77 -5.02 -2.54 -1.18
CA ALA A 77 -5.11 -1.86 -2.48
C ALA A 77 -4.54 -0.43 -2.39
N VAL A 78 -4.84 0.29 -1.31
CA VAL A 78 -4.22 1.60 -1.03
C VAL A 78 -2.72 1.47 -0.75
N ALA A 79 -2.28 0.42 -0.05
CA ALA A 79 -0.87 0.18 0.21
C ALA A 79 -0.06 -0.08 -1.08
N LEU A 80 -0.61 -0.90 -2.00
CA LEU A 80 -0.07 -1.17 -3.32
C LEU A 80 -0.01 0.11 -4.16
N ALA A 81 -1.09 0.90 -4.18
CA ALA A 81 -1.11 2.18 -4.89
C ALA A 81 -0.04 3.15 -4.37
N ALA A 82 0.16 3.19 -3.05
CA ALA A 82 1.24 3.93 -2.42
C ALA A 82 2.64 3.29 -2.61
N GLY A 83 2.74 2.20 -3.38
CA GLY A 83 3.98 1.55 -3.81
C GLY A 83 4.62 0.61 -2.77
N HIS A 84 3.83 0.06 -1.85
CA HIS A 84 4.29 -0.94 -0.88
C HIS A 84 4.05 -2.35 -1.38
N ARG A 85 4.91 -3.30 -0.99
CA ARG A 85 4.67 -4.74 -1.13
C ARG A 85 4.40 -5.38 0.25
N PRO A 86 3.89 -6.61 0.32
CA PRO A 86 3.73 -7.30 1.60
C PRO A 86 5.06 -7.49 2.34
N CYS A 87 5.01 -7.41 3.67
CA CYS A 87 6.14 -7.70 4.53
C CYS A 87 6.46 -9.20 4.57
N ALA A 88 7.71 -9.55 4.26
CA ALA A 88 8.22 -10.92 4.26
C ALA A 88 8.26 -11.59 5.65
N LEU A 89 8.23 -10.77 6.71
CA LEU A 89 8.26 -11.26 8.10
C LEU A 89 6.86 -11.54 8.63
N CYS A 90 6.00 -10.52 8.70
CA CYS A 90 4.72 -10.61 9.40
C CYS A 90 3.52 -10.95 8.50
N ARG A 91 3.67 -10.83 7.18
CA ARG A 91 2.66 -11.19 6.19
C ARG A 91 3.23 -12.20 5.20
N ARG A 92 3.91 -13.23 5.72
CA ARG A 92 4.73 -14.15 4.89
C ARG A 92 3.92 -14.84 3.80
N GLN A 93 2.70 -15.27 4.09
CA GLN A 93 1.82 -15.90 3.09
C GLN A 93 1.51 -14.94 1.93
N ALA A 94 1.10 -13.70 2.25
CA ALA A 94 0.86 -12.67 1.24
C ALA A 94 2.13 -12.35 0.44
N PHE A 95 3.29 -12.27 1.11
CA PHE A 95 4.57 -12.04 0.43
C PHE A 95 4.97 -13.19 -0.51
N THR A 96 4.71 -14.45 -0.17
CA THR A 96 4.95 -15.60 -1.06
C THR A 96 4.06 -15.54 -2.30
N GLY A 97 2.77 -15.24 -2.14
CA GLY A 97 1.86 -15.03 -3.26
C GLY A 97 2.30 -13.87 -4.15
N PHE A 98 2.65 -12.74 -3.53
CA PHE A 98 3.19 -11.57 -4.22
C PHE A 98 4.45 -11.89 -5.01
N ARG A 99 5.41 -12.61 -4.42
CA ARG A 99 6.65 -13.01 -5.10
C ARG A 99 6.40 -13.89 -6.31
N SER A 100 5.49 -14.84 -6.19
CA SER A 100 5.13 -15.74 -7.28
C SER A 100 4.52 -14.96 -8.44
N ALA A 101 3.55 -14.10 -8.16
CA ALA A 101 2.95 -13.19 -9.14
C ALA A 101 3.99 -12.22 -9.73
N TRP A 102 4.89 -11.65 -8.92
CA TRP A 102 5.98 -10.78 -9.39
C TRP A 102 6.91 -11.48 -10.37
N ALA A 103 7.34 -12.70 -10.05
CA ALA A 103 8.21 -13.48 -10.90
C ALA A 103 7.53 -13.79 -12.25
N ALA A 104 6.26 -14.20 -12.22
CA ALA A 104 5.47 -14.42 -13.43
C ALA A 104 5.33 -13.14 -14.28
N ALA A 105 4.99 -12.01 -13.65
CA ALA A 105 4.68 -10.77 -14.36
C ALA A 105 5.91 -10.04 -14.94
N THR A 106 7.10 -10.32 -14.42
CA THR A 106 8.31 -9.55 -14.74
C THR A 106 9.45 -10.37 -15.30
N GLY A 107 9.52 -11.67 -14.99
CA GLY A 107 10.69 -12.51 -15.26
C GLY A 107 11.97 -12.06 -14.51
N LEU A 108 11.84 -11.15 -13.55
CA LEU A 108 12.96 -10.58 -12.78
C LEU A 108 13.19 -11.37 -11.49
N SER A 109 14.30 -11.07 -10.82
CA SER A 109 14.57 -11.62 -9.48
C SER A 109 13.45 -11.28 -8.51
N ASP A 110 13.02 -12.28 -7.75
CA ASP A 110 11.96 -12.19 -6.75
C ASP A 110 12.53 -12.01 -5.33
N ARG A 111 13.84 -11.76 -5.20
CA ARG A 111 14.48 -11.43 -3.93
C ARG A 111 13.97 -10.07 -3.46
N ALA A 112 13.57 -9.97 -2.19
CA ALA A 112 12.99 -8.74 -1.61
C ALA A 112 13.78 -7.45 -1.95
N PRO A 113 15.12 -7.37 -1.79
CA PRO A 113 15.87 -6.16 -2.13
C PRO A 113 15.81 -5.78 -3.63
N GLU A 114 15.73 -6.77 -4.52
CA GLU A 114 15.62 -6.56 -5.96
C GLU A 114 14.22 -6.03 -6.32
N ILE A 115 13.18 -6.66 -5.78
CA ILE A 115 11.80 -6.17 -5.88
C ILE A 115 11.71 -4.72 -5.39
N ASP A 116 12.28 -4.43 -4.21
CA ASP A 116 12.26 -3.10 -3.62
C ASP A 116 12.92 -2.05 -4.52
N ARG A 117 14.01 -2.41 -5.21
CA ARG A 117 14.70 -1.52 -6.17
C ARG A 117 13.82 -1.23 -7.39
N HIS A 118 13.21 -2.26 -7.98
CA HIS A 118 12.33 -2.09 -9.14
C HIS A 118 11.07 -1.29 -8.79
N LEU A 119 10.44 -1.59 -7.64
CA LEU A 119 9.30 -0.81 -7.15
C LEU A 119 9.70 0.64 -6.84
N HIS A 120 10.89 0.87 -6.30
CA HIS A 120 11.37 2.23 -6.01
C HIS A 120 11.49 3.07 -7.29
N ALA A 121 12.06 2.50 -8.36
CA ALA A 121 12.18 3.17 -9.66
C ALA A 121 10.82 3.40 -10.33
N ALA A 122 9.84 2.52 -10.11
CA ALA A 122 8.54 2.60 -10.76
C ALA A 122 7.50 3.47 -10.06
N ARG A 123 7.62 3.67 -8.73
CA ARG A 123 6.58 4.35 -7.94
C ARG A 123 6.77 5.86 -7.82
N LEU A 124 7.93 6.40 -8.21
CA LEU A 124 8.26 7.82 -8.10
C LEU A 124 8.88 8.36 -9.40
N THR A 125 8.55 9.61 -9.73
CA THR A 125 9.27 10.39 -10.75
C THR A 125 10.63 10.86 -10.20
N PRO A 126 11.56 11.35 -11.05
CA PRO A 126 12.80 11.97 -10.60
C PRO A 126 12.59 13.15 -9.64
N LYS A 127 11.44 13.83 -9.74
CA LYS A 127 11.01 14.91 -8.83
C LYS A 127 10.40 14.38 -7.51
N ARG A 128 10.51 13.08 -7.25
CA ARG A 128 9.99 12.41 -6.04
C ARG A 128 8.47 12.52 -5.87
N GLN A 129 7.74 12.68 -6.99
CA GLN A 129 6.28 12.67 -7.03
C GLN A 129 5.77 11.27 -7.42
N PRO A 130 4.52 10.91 -7.09
CA PRO A 130 3.93 9.64 -7.53
C PRO A 130 3.98 9.54 -9.06
N ALA A 131 4.40 8.38 -9.58
CA ALA A 131 4.49 8.14 -11.01
C ALA A 131 3.10 7.82 -11.61
N ILE A 132 2.23 8.83 -11.68
CA ILE A 132 0.89 8.74 -12.26
C ILE A 132 1.00 8.72 -13.78
N ARG A 133 0.24 7.84 -14.44
CA ARG A 133 0.22 7.67 -15.90
C ARG A 133 -1.19 7.52 -16.41
N GLU A 134 -1.44 7.88 -17.66
CA GLU A 134 -2.68 7.52 -18.32
C GLU A 134 -2.70 6.03 -18.69
N ALA A 135 -3.86 5.39 -18.54
CA ALA A 135 -4.10 4.02 -18.95
C ALA A 135 -5.52 3.89 -19.51
N ASP A 136 -5.74 2.91 -20.38
CA ASP A 136 -7.09 2.52 -20.75
C ASP A 136 -7.74 1.77 -19.57
N CYS A 137 -8.86 2.28 -19.07
CA CYS A 137 -9.57 1.72 -17.93
C CYS A 137 -9.99 0.26 -18.19
N ALA A 138 -10.34 -0.11 -19.43
CA ALA A 138 -10.78 -1.46 -19.75
C ALA A 138 -9.68 -2.52 -19.55
N ALA A 139 -8.41 -2.15 -19.68
CA ALA A 139 -7.27 -3.06 -19.56
C ALA A 139 -6.77 -3.24 -18.11
N LEU A 140 -7.30 -2.48 -17.15
CA LEU A 140 -6.81 -2.50 -15.78
C LEU A 140 -7.44 -3.65 -14.97
N PRO A 141 -6.64 -4.41 -14.21
CA PRO A 141 -7.17 -5.47 -13.36
C PRO A 141 -7.97 -4.89 -12.19
N ASP A 142 -8.71 -5.76 -11.52
CA ASP A 142 -9.29 -5.47 -10.23
C ASP A 142 -8.23 -4.99 -9.23
N HIS A 143 -8.68 -4.17 -8.29
CA HIS A 143 -7.89 -3.57 -7.21
C HIS A 143 -6.91 -2.48 -7.66
N SER A 144 -6.85 -2.17 -8.95
CA SER A 144 -6.22 -0.95 -9.46
C SER A 144 -6.86 0.28 -8.81
N ILE A 145 -6.05 1.14 -8.21
CA ILE A 145 -6.48 2.49 -7.83
C ILE A 145 -6.24 3.45 -9.00
N ILE A 146 -7.32 4.11 -9.42
CA ILE A 146 -7.35 5.09 -10.51
C ILE A 146 -7.97 6.39 -10.06
N ARG A 147 -7.80 7.43 -10.88
CA ARG A 147 -8.50 8.70 -10.82
C ARG A 147 -9.11 8.97 -12.19
N SER A 148 -10.44 9.01 -12.26
CA SER A 148 -11.20 9.60 -13.36
C SER A 148 -11.33 11.11 -13.17
N GLU A 149 -12.03 11.78 -14.07
CA GLU A 149 -12.27 13.23 -13.97
C GLU A 149 -12.95 13.63 -12.66
N SER A 150 -13.87 12.81 -12.15
CA SER A 150 -14.71 13.14 -10.98
C SER A 150 -14.35 12.35 -9.72
N HIS A 151 -13.72 11.19 -9.85
CA HIS A 151 -13.54 10.27 -8.72
C HIS A 151 -12.17 9.59 -8.71
N MET A 152 -11.61 9.43 -7.53
CA MET A 152 -10.51 8.50 -7.26
C MET A 152 -11.09 7.26 -6.58
N GLY A 153 -10.69 6.06 -7.00
CA GLY A 153 -11.28 4.84 -6.45
C GLY A 153 -10.58 3.56 -6.89
N ARG A 154 -11.05 2.46 -6.31
CA ARG A 154 -10.58 1.11 -6.60
C ARG A 154 -11.49 0.43 -7.62
N LEU A 155 -10.90 -0.18 -8.63
CA LEU A 155 -11.64 -0.97 -9.61
C LEU A 155 -12.01 -2.35 -9.04
N PHE A 156 -13.20 -2.86 -9.36
CA PHE A 156 -13.61 -4.24 -9.10
C PHE A 156 -14.75 -4.63 -10.06
N GLY A 157 -14.50 -5.57 -10.97
CA GLY A 157 -15.40 -5.89 -12.08
C GLY A 157 -15.80 -4.64 -12.86
N ASP A 158 -17.10 -4.49 -13.07
CA ASP A 158 -17.71 -3.35 -13.77
C ASP A 158 -17.93 -2.11 -12.89
N ALA A 159 -17.31 -2.07 -11.71
CA ALA A 159 -17.47 -0.97 -10.75
C ALA A 159 -16.16 -0.23 -10.44
N LEU A 160 -16.32 1.06 -10.14
CA LEU A 160 -15.37 1.88 -9.41
C LEU A 160 -15.91 2.10 -8.00
N LEU A 161 -15.16 1.67 -6.98
CA LEU A 161 -15.46 1.98 -5.59
C LEU A 161 -14.75 3.28 -5.19
N PRO A 162 -15.46 4.42 -4.99
CA PRO A 162 -14.82 5.70 -4.71
C PRO A 162 -14.09 5.66 -3.38
N LEU A 163 -12.85 6.15 -3.36
CA LEU A 163 -12.03 6.24 -2.16
C LEU A 163 -12.30 7.57 -1.46
N THR A 164 -12.84 7.49 -0.24
CA THR A 164 -13.11 8.64 0.63
C THR A 164 -12.21 8.60 1.87
N ALA A 165 -12.26 9.64 2.70
CA ALA A 165 -11.58 9.62 4.01
C ALA A 165 -12.07 8.46 4.88
N ALA A 166 -13.38 8.19 4.90
CA ALA A 166 -14.01 7.17 5.72
C ALA A 166 -13.81 5.74 5.19
N GLY A 167 -13.45 5.57 3.92
CA GLY A 167 -13.33 4.26 3.27
C GLY A 167 -13.88 4.27 1.85
N TYR A 168 -14.28 3.10 1.34
CA TYR A 168 -14.91 3.02 0.04
C TYR A 168 -16.39 3.42 0.10
N GLY A 169 -16.80 4.30 -0.80
CA GLY A 169 -18.19 4.73 -0.96
C GLY A 169 -19.03 3.74 -1.79
N GLN A 170 -20.26 4.15 -2.10
CA GLN A 170 -21.16 3.39 -2.96
C GLN A 170 -20.52 3.13 -4.33
N PRO A 171 -20.61 1.90 -4.87
CA PRO A 171 -20.06 1.58 -6.18
C PRO A 171 -20.66 2.47 -7.28
N LEU A 172 -19.77 3.01 -8.12
CA LEU A 172 -20.12 3.70 -9.35
C LEU A 172 -19.84 2.78 -10.53
N LYS A 173 -20.41 3.08 -11.69
CA LYS A 173 -20.05 2.41 -12.95
C LYS A 173 -18.54 2.59 -13.20
N ARG A 174 -17.87 1.54 -13.66
CA ARG A 174 -16.48 1.61 -14.12
C ARG A 174 -16.35 2.70 -15.20
N PRO A 175 -15.38 3.63 -15.09
CA PRO A 175 -15.14 4.62 -16.11
C PRO A 175 -14.77 3.98 -17.45
N GLU A 176 -15.24 4.59 -18.54
CA GLU A 176 -14.86 4.22 -19.90
C GLU A 176 -13.66 5.07 -20.36
N GLY A 177 -12.84 4.54 -21.27
CA GLY A 177 -11.73 5.27 -21.86
C GLY A 177 -10.52 5.48 -20.93
N ARG A 178 -9.83 6.62 -21.10
CA ARG A 178 -8.56 6.91 -20.41
C ARG A 178 -8.79 7.39 -18.98
N VAL A 179 -7.99 6.87 -18.06
CA VAL A 179 -7.97 7.29 -16.64
C VAL A 179 -6.53 7.51 -16.17
N LEU A 180 -6.37 8.29 -15.10
CA LEU A 180 -5.10 8.42 -14.41
C LEU A 180 -4.91 7.22 -13.48
N LEU A 181 -3.91 6.40 -13.77
CA LEU A 181 -3.51 5.26 -12.97
C LEU A 181 -2.59 5.70 -11.83
N LEU A 182 -3.01 5.47 -10.58
CA LEU A 182 -2.20 5.73 -9.39
C LEU A 182 -1.37 4.51 -8.99
N THR A 183 -1.85 3.30 -9.26
CA THR A 183 -1.13 2.08 -8.89
C THR A 183 0.10 1.89 -9.80
N PRO A 184 1.32 1.76 -9.24
CA PRO A 184 2.53 1.62 -10.05
C PRO A 184 2.45 0.45 -11.02
N LEU A 185 2.95 0.62 -12.26
CA LEU A 185 2.82 -0.38 -13.32
C LEU A 185 3.31 -1.80 -12.96
N PRO A 186 4.44 -1.99 -12.27
CA PRO A 186 4.83 -3.35 -11.86
C PRO A 186 3.79 -4.01 -10.95
N LEU A 187 3.09 -3.23 -10.12
CA LEU A 187 2.02 -3.73 -9.26
C LEU A 187 0.74 -4.01 -10.03
N ILE A 188 0.44 -3.25 -11.09
CA ILE A 188 -0.63 -3.63 -12.03
C ILE A 188 -0.37 -5.00 -12.66
N ARG A 189 0.86 -5.26 -13.11
CA ARG A 189 1.22 -6.56 -13.67
C ARG A 189 1.10 -7.69 -12.64
N VAL A 190 1.53 -7.45 -11.41
CA VAL A 190 1.34 -8.40 -10.29
C VAL A 190 -0.14 -8.71 -10.03
N LEU A 191 -1.02 -7.70 -10.10
CA LEU A 191 -2.47 -7.92 -9.98
C LEU A 191 -3.04 -8.72 -11.15
N GLN A 192 -2.55 -8.50 -12.38
CA GLN A 192 -2.92 -9.28 -13.57
C GLN A 192 -2.53 -10.77 -13.44
N GLU A 193 -1.41 -11.07 -12.79
CA GLU A 193 -0.97 -12.43 -12.46
C GLU A 193 -1.70 -13.04 -11.25
N GLY A 194 -2.81 -12.44 -10.81
CA GLY A 194 -3.71 -13.02 -9.81
C GLY A 194 -3.33 -12.76 -8.36
N TYR A 195 -2.42 -11.82 -8.06
CA TYR A 195 -2.21 -11.41 -6.67
C TYR A 195 -3.47 -10.76 -6.09
N ALA A 196 -4.07 -11.40 -5.08
CA ALA A 196 -5.26 -10.89 -4.39
C ALA A 196 -4.86 -10.08 -3.14
N PRO A 197 -5.10 -8.76 -3.10
CA PRO A 197 -4.82 -7.92 -1.94
C PRO A 197 -5.82 -8.17 -0.79
N ALA A 198 -5.35 -8.06 0.45
CA ALA A 198 -6.16 -8.09 1.65
C ALA A 198 -6.93 -6.77 1.83
N LEU A 199 -8.24 -6.82 1.57
CA LEU A 199 -9.13 -5.65 1.57
C LEU A 199 -9.76 -5.35 2.94
N THR A 200 -9.68 -6.30 3.88
CA THR A 200 -10.27 -6.19 5.22
C THR A 200 -9.27 -6.70 6.27
N PRO A 201 -9.45 -6.33 7.56
CA PRO A 201 -8.60 -6.83 8.64
C PRO A 201 -8.68 -8.36 8.83
N ALA A 202 -9.77 -8.99 8.41
CA ALA A 202 -9.96 -10.45 8.48
C ALA A 202 -9.28 -11.18 7.31
N ALA A 203 -9.08 -10.51 6.18
CA ALA A 203 -8.35 -11.06 5.04
C ALA A 203 -6.83 -11.11 5.28
N ASP A 204 -6.31 -10.32 6.23
CA ASP A 204 -4.89 -10.32 6.57
C ASP A 204 -4.50 -11.52 7.45
N ARG A 205 -3.73 -12.44 6.87
CA ARG A 205 -3.21 -13.64 7.54
C ARG A 205 -1.80 -13.38 8.07
N ALA A 206 -1.73 -12.91 9.31
CA ALA A 206 -0.45 -12.69 9.99
C ALA A 206 0.34 -13.99 10.13
N SER A 207 1.68 -13.89 10.13
CA SER A 207 2.57 -15.04 10.31
C SER A 207 2.55 -15.64 11.72
N TRP A 208 1.80 -15.04 12.65
CA TRP A 208 1.61 -15.50 14.02
C TRP A 208 0.11 -15.66 14.31
N PRO A 209 -0.26 -16.46 15.32
CA PRO A 209 -1.66 -16.66 15.68
C PRO A 209 -2.38 -15.34 15.93
N ASP A 210 -3.62 -15.22 15.46
CA ASP A 210 -4.46 -14.07 15.80
C ASP A 210 -4.80 -14.17 17.29
N HIS A 211 -4.46 -13.13 18.07
CA HIS A 211 -4.83 -13.03 19.48
C HIS A 211 -6.15 -12.30 19.67
N ARG A 212 -6.87 -11.96 18.58
CA ARG A 212 -8.28 -11.59 18.63
C ARG A 212 -9.12 -12.84 18.93
N GLY A 213 -9.03 -13.29 20.18
CA GLY A 213 -10.06 -14.12 20.81
C GLY A 213 -11.32 -13.30 21.06
#